data_AF-A0AAE7CCZ4-F1
#
_entry.id   AF-A0AAE7CCZ4-F1
#
_cell.length_a   1.000
_cell.length_b   1.000
_cell.length_c   1.000
_cell.angle_alpha   90.00
_cell.angle_beta   90.00
_cell.angle_gamma   90.00
#
_symmetry.space_group_name_H-M   'P 1'
#
loop_
_entity.id
_entity.type
_entity.pdbx_description
1 polymer ?
#
loop_
_entity_poly.entity_id
_entity_poly.type
_entity_poly.pdbx_seq_one_letter_code
_entity_poly.pdbx_strand_id
1 'polypeptide(L)'
;MLRDHGRGLAADARRAPLGWTGSMPRPRSAHPLAALPLAAVLVLALGGCGAASAVGSMTTPADARVYATAADADGRIPAWIPADATDIRIKTSLRGEGAILGFRSATPADRLGCDAAPADPATPALQDTWWPDPSPAATMTCGDGWLAAADGDAVHAWLPKGSPALDL
;
A
#
# COMPACT_ATOMS: atom_id res chain seq x y z
N MET A 1 -12.17 26.34 -79.79
CA MET A 1 -11.69 27.68 -79.36
C MET A 1 -10.51 27.42 -78.43
N LEU A 2 -9.24 27.39 -78.88
CA LEU A 2 -8.38 28.43 -79.46
C LEU A 2 -7.98 29.53 -78.46
N ARG A 3 -6.65 29.71 -78.33
CA ARG A 3 -5.84 30.69 -77.55
C ARG A 3 -5.48 30.23 -76.13
N ASP A 4 -4.29 29.72 -75.81
CA ASP A 4 -2.90 29.87 -76.31
C ASP A 4 -2.09 31.06 -75.75
N HIS A 5 -0.83 30.74 -75.40
CA HIS A 5 0.37 31.55 -75.09
C HIS A 5 0.43 32.36 -73.77
N GLY A 6 1.52 32.41 -73.00
CA GLY A 6 2.86 31.85 -73.13
C GLY A 6 3.91 32.63 -72.30
N ARG A 7 5.18 32.17 -72.37
CA ARG A 7 6.48 32.78 -71.92
C ARG A 7 6.90 32.55 -70.46
N GLY A 8 8.15 32.16 -70.13
CA GLY A 8 9.38 31.85 -70.87
C GLY A 8 10.35 31.08 -69.93
N LEU A 9 11.20 30.14 -70.37
CA LEU A 9 12.56 30.29 -70.93
C LEU A 9 13.41 31.35 -70.19
N ALA A 10 14.65 31.14 -69.76
CA ALA A 10 15.60 30.03 -69.86
C ALA A 10 16.81 30.30 -68.91
N ALA A 11 17.64 29.27 -68.76
CA ALA A 11 19.11 29.31 -68.78
C ALA A 11 19.93 29.62 -67.51
N ASP A 12 20.88 28.70 -67.33
CA ASP A 12 22.24 28.87 -66.80
C ASP A 12 22.44 29.18 -65.30
N ALA A 13 23.42 28.61 -64.59
CA ALA A 13 24.67 28.02 -65.04
C ALA A 13 25.14 26.89 -64.11
N ARG A 14 25.83 25.91 -64.70
CA ARG A 14 26.70 24.96 -64.00
C ARG A 14 28.02 25.64 -63.61
N ARG A 15 28.56 25.33 -62.43
CA ARG A 15 29.90 24.74 -62.23
C ARG A 15 30.24 24.60 -60.74
N ALA A 16 30.69 23.38 -60.42
CA ALA A 16 31.24 22.92 -59.13
C ALA A 16 32.74 23.31 -59.00
N PRO A 17 33.57 22.61 -58.20
CA PRO A 17 33.67 22.60 -56.74
C PRO A 17 35.09 22.99 -56.28
N LEU A 18 35.25 23.47 -55.05
CA LEU A 18 36.52 23.56 -54.31
C LEU A 18 36.14 23.46 -52.82
N GLY A 19 36.81 22.79 -51.90
CA GLY A 19 38.14 22.20 -51.86
C GLY A 19 38.47 22.06 -50.37
N TRP A 20 38.48 20.82 -49.91
CA TRP A 20 39.27 20.17 -48.84
C TRP A 20 40.00 20.99 -47.74
N THR A 21 40.03 20.33 -46.56
CA THR A 21 40.91 20.47 -45.38
C THR A 21 40.68 21.63 -44.41
N GLY A 22 40.52 21.28 -43.14
CA GLY A 22 40.49 22.27 -42.06
C GLY A 22 40.11 21.65 -40.73
N SER A 23 41.12 21.17 -40.01
CA SER A 23 41.09 20.61 -38.67
C SER A 23 40.33 21.45 -37.64
N MET A 24 39.66 20.78 -36.69
CA MET A 24 39.03 21.37 -35.51
C MET A 24 39.99 22.25 -34.71
N PRO A 25 39.46 23.36 -34.16
CA PRO A 25 39.72 23.70 -32.77
C PRO A 25 38.40 23.81 -31.99
N ARG A 26 38.27 23.04 -30.91
CA ARG A 26 37.31 23.33 -29.84
C ARG A 26 37.83 24.50 -29.01
N PRO A 27 37.03 25.54 -28.81
CA PRO A 27 37.01 26.23 -27.53
C PRO A 27 35.68 26.01 -26.82
N ARG A 28 35.82 25.59 -25.56
CA ARG A 28 34.78 25.42 -24.56
C ARG A 28 34.04 26.75 -24.37
N SER A 29 32.72 26.71 -24.45
CA SER A 29 31.86 27.77 -23.94
C SER A 29 30.77 27.10 -23.13
N ALA A 30 30.83 27.35 -21.84
CA ALA A 30 29.96 26.80 -20.82
C ALA A 30 28.61 27.53 -20.80
N HIS A 31 27.65 26.84 -20.18
CA HIS A 31 26.34 27.27 -19.66
C HIS A 31 25.13 27.10 -20.61
N PRO A 32 23.93 26.77 -20.10
CA PRO A 32 23.56 26.42 -18.73
C PRO A 32 22.96 25.01 -18.59
N LEU A 33 23.13 24.46 -17.38
CA LEU A 33 22.35 23.35 -16.84
C LEU A 33 20.87 23.74 -16.82
N ALA A 34 20.10 23.31 -17.81
CA ALA A 34 18.66 23.18 -17.68
C ALA A 34 18.37 21.77 -17.13
N ALA A 35 18.62 21.61 -15.83
CA ALA A 35 18.11 20.47 -15.09
C ALA A 35 16.58 20.62 -15.02
N LEU A 36 15.88 20.03 -15.99
CA LEU A 36 14.47 19.70 -15.81
C LEU A 36 14.41 18.73 -14.63
N PRO A 37 13.74 19.06 -13.51
CA PRO A 37 13.37 18.01 -12.57
C PRO A 37 12.29 17.20 -13.28
N LEU A 38 12.70 16.13 -13.93
CA LEU A 38 11.83 14.98 -14.13
C LEU A 38 11.48 14.50 -12.72
N ALA A 39 10.41 15.08 -12.16
CA ALA A 39 9.70 14.51 -11.03
C ALA A 39 9.09 13.21 -11.54
N ALA A 40 9.91 12.15 -11.60
CA ALA A 40 9.44 10.80 -11.70
C ALA A 40 8.73 10.51 -10.38
N VAL A 41 7.42 10.75 -10.37
CA VAL A 41 6.55 10.20 -9.34
C VAL A 41 6.61 8.69 -9.56
N LEU A 42 7.51 8.02 -8.83
CA LEU A 42 7.42 6.59 -8.61
C LEU A 42 6.14 6.40 -7.79
N VAL A 43 5.04 6.14 -8.49
CA VAL A 43 3.92 5.43 -7.88
C VAL A 43 4.48 4.05 -7.55
N LEU A 44 4.87 3.86 -6.30
CA LEU A 44 5.09 2.54 -5.73
C LEU A 44 3.74 1.83 -5.80
N ALA A 45 3.48 1.17 -6.93
CA ALA A 45 2.52 0.09 -6.98
C ALA A 45 3.06 -0.95 -6.00
N LEU A 46 2.56 -0.93 -4.76
CA LEU A 46 2.65 -2.06 -3.85
C LEU A 46 1.79 -3.19 -4.45
N GLY A 47 2.33 -3.80 -5.50
CA GLY A 47 1.92 -5.11 -5.98
C GLY A 47 2.35 -6.15 -4.97
N GLY A 48 1.67 -6.18 -3.83
CA GLY A 48 1.66 -7.33 -2.94
C GLY A 48 0.83 -8.41 -3.60
N CYS A 49 1.48 -9.24 -4.40
CA CYS A 49 0.89 -10.44 -4.96
C CYS A 49 0.31 -11.27 -3.81
N GLY A 50 -1.02 -11.37 -3.74
CA GLY A 50 -1.75 -12.25 -2.86
C GLY A 50 -1.49 -13.71 -3.24
N ALA A 51 -0.28 -14.20 -2.99
CA ALA A 51 -0.04 -15.62 -2.86
C ALA A 51 -0.60 -16.02 -1.50
N ALA A 52 -1.80 -16.60 -1.51
CA ALA A 52 -2.34 -17.35 -0.41
C ALA A 52 -1.37 -18.49 -0.07
N SER A 53 -0.37 -18.20 0.75
CA SER A 53 0.38 -19.22 1.47
C SER A 53 -0.55 -19.72 2.56
N ALA A 54 -1.46 -20.62 2.19
CA ALA A 54 -2.05 -21.57 3.11
C ALA A 54 -0.93 -22.54 3.54
N VAL A 55 0.04 -22.02 4.29
CA VAL A 55 0.77 -22.85 5.25
C VAL A 55 -0.24 -23.07 6.36
N GLY A 56 -1.02 -24.14 6.20
CA GLY A 56 -1.75 -24.74 7.30
C GLY A 56 -0.75 -25.11 8.37
N SER A 57 -0.40 -24.15 9.22
CA SER A 57 0.23 -24.42 10.48
C SER A 57 -0.66 -25.47 11.14
N MET A 58 -0.06 -26.57 11.57
CA MET A 58 -0.73 -27.71 12.19
C MET A 58 -1.34 -27.28 13.54
N THR A 59 -2.34 -26.42 13.46
CA THR A 59 -2.89 -25.58 14.52
C THR A 59 -4.40 -25.63 14.42
N THR A 60 -5.02 -25.50 15.58
CA THR A 60 -6.47 -25.48 15.82
C THR A 60 -7.24 -24.88 14.64
N PRO A 61 -8.34 -25.53 14.18
CA PRO A 61 -9.19 -24.99 13.13
C PRO A 61 -9.51 -23.52 13.41
N ALA A 62 -9.19 -22.67 12.45
CA ALA A 62 -9.37 -21.22 12.54
C ALA A 62 -9.76 -20.70 11.16
N ASP A 63 -10.61 -19.68 11.15
CA ASP A 63 -10.92 -18.93 9.95
C ASP A 63 -9.97 -17.74 9.83
N ALA A 64 -9.18 -17.69 8.76
CA ALA A 64 -8.27 -16.59 8.48
C ALA A 64 -8.75 -15.80 7.27
N ARG A 65 -8.74 -14.46 7.37
CA ARG A 65 -9.12 -13.53 6.31
C ARG A 65 -8.17 -12.36 6.25
N VAL A 66 -7.98 -11.84 5.04
CA VAL A 66 -7.16 -10.66 4.77
C VAL A 66 -7.94 -9.75 3.84
N TYR A 67 -7.98 -8.46 4.16
CA TYR A 67 -8.61 -7.42 3.35
C TYR A 67 -7.62 -6.29 3.12
N ALA A 68 -7.59 -5.74 1.91
CA ALA A 68 -6.73 -4.60 1.62
C ALA A 68 -7.24 -3.33 2.32
N THR A 69 -8.56 -3.15 2.35
CA THR A 69 -9.23 -2.00 3.00
C THR A 69 -10.45 -2.44 3.81
N ALA A 70 -10.95 -1.57 4.69
CA ALA A 70 -12.21 -1.77 5.41
C ALA A 70 -13.42 -1.91 4.46
N ALA A 71 -13.41 -1.22 3.32
CA ALA A 71 -14.46 -1.33 2.31
C ALA A 71 -14.52 -2.73 1.68
N ASP A 72 -13.37 -3.36 1.41
CA ASP A 72 -13.30 -4.71 0.83
C ASP A 72 -13.83 -5.79 1.79
N ALA A 73 -13.80 -5.50 3.09
CA ALA A 73 -14.34 -6.40 4.11
C ALA A 73 -15.86 -6.49 4.06
N ASP A 74 -16.57 -5.50 3.50
CA ASP A 74 -18.04 -5.50 3.34
C ASP A 74 -18.78 -5.89 4.64
N GLY A 75 -18.44 -5.21 5.74
CA GLY A 75 -19.06 -5.46 7.06
C GLY A 75 -18.62 -6.75 7.77
N ARG A 76 -17.68 -7.52 7.23
CA ARG A 76 -17.13 -8.74 7.85
C ARG A 76 -16.02 -8.47 8.88
N ILE A 77 -15.90 -7.22 9.32
CA ILE A 77 -14.94 -6.77 10.33
C ILE A 77 -15.68 -6.01 11.44
N PRO A 78 -15.14 -5.98 12.68
CA PRO A 78 -15.77 -5.24 13.77
C PRO A 78 -16.06 -3.78 13.42
N ALA A 79 -17.23 -3.29 13.85
CA ALA A 79 -17.70 -1.95 13.51
C ALA A 79 -16.87 -0.80 14.12
N TRP A 80 -16.05 -1.08 15.14
CA TRP A 80 -15.14 -0.11 15.73
C TRP A 80 -13.90 0.15 14.86
N ILE A 81 -13.62 -0.71 13.87
CA ILE A 81 -12.49 -0.49 12.96
C ILE A 81 -12.78 0.75 12.09
N PRO A 82 -11.84 1.71 12.01
CA PRO A 82 -12.00 2.90 11.18
C PRO A 82 -12.19 2.58 9.69
N ALA A 83 -12.90 3.46 9.00
CA ALA A 83 -13.12 3.34 7.55
C ALA A 83 -11.84 3.49 6.72
N ASP A 84 -10.80 4.15 7.26
CA ASP A 84 -9.49 4.28 6.62
C ASP A 84 -8.55 3.10 6.90
N ALA A 85 -9.03 2.06 7.59
CA ALA A 85 -8.21 0.90 7.90
C ALA A 85 -7.77 0.14 6.65
N THR A 86 -6.50 -0.23 6.65
CA THR A 86 -5.80 -0.95 5.57
C THR A 86 -5.03 -2.15 6.12
N ASP A 87 -4.57 -3.04 5.25
CA ASP A 87 -3.79 -4.23 5.60
C ASP A 87 -4.45 -5.07 6.71
N ILE A 88 -5.78 -5.23 6.63
CA ILE A 88 -6.58 -5.86 7.67
C ILE A 88 -6.38 -7.37 7.61
N ARG A 89 -6.00 -7.96 8.74
CA ARG A 89 -5.81 -9.40 8.91
C ARG A 89 -6.59 -9.84 10.13
N ILE A 90 -7.47 -10.82 9.97
CA ILE A 90 -8.22 -11.40 11.07
C ILE A 90 -8.07 -12.91 11.05
N LYS A 91 -7.86 -13.49 12.23
CA LYS A 91 -7.87 -14.93 12.44
C LYS A 91 -8.76 -15.22 13.63
N THR A 92 -9.78 -16.04 13.42
CA THR A 92 -10.78 -16.40 14.44
C THR A 92 -10.73 -17.89 14.68
N SER A 93 -10.62 -18.31 15.94
CA SER A 93 -10.66 -19.74 16.28
C SER A 93 -12.05 -20.32 16.08
N LEU A 94 -12.13 -21.49 15.43
CA LEU A 94 -13.37 -22.27 15.32
C LEU A 94 -13.58 -23.20 16.53
N ARG A 95 -12.74 -23.10 17.56
CA ARG A 95 -12.87 -23.82 18.84
C ARG A 95 -13.04 -22.90 20.05
N GLY A 96 -13.32 -21.62 19.83
CA GLY A 96 -13.50 -20.64 20.91
C GLY A 96 -12.21 -20.22 21.62
N GLU A 97 -11.03 -20.42 21.01
CA GLU A 97 -9.73 -20.02 21.57
C GLU A 97 -9.44 -18.52 21.46
N GLY A 98 -10.38 -17.71 20.97
CA GLY A 98 -10.16 -16.28 20.73
C GLY A 98 -10.08 -15.92 19.26
N ALA A 99 -9.78 -14.64 19.02
CA ALA A 99 -9.46 -14.10 17.71
C ALA A 99 -8.30 -13.11 17.81
N ILE A 100 -7.54 -12.94 16.74
CA ILE A 100 -6.55 -11.88 16.59
C ILE A 100 -6.86 -11.08 15.33
N LEU A 101 -6.61 -9.78 15.39
CA LEU A 101 -6.87 -8.79 14.37
C LEU A 101 -5.68 -7.83 14.28
N GLY A 102 -5.16 -7.60 13.09
CA GLY A 102 -4.16 -6.57 12.82
C GLY A 102 -4.65 -5.66 11.69
N PHE A 103 -4.42 -4.36 11.80
CA PHE A 103 -4.66 -3.41 10.71
C PHE A 103 -3.76 -2.18 10.84
N ARG A 104 -3.69 -1.39 9.77
CA ARG A 104 -3.08 -0.06 9.77
C ARG A 104 -4.13 1.03 9.58
N SER A 105 -3.94 2.18 10.19
CA SER A 105 -4.90 3.29 10.16
C SER A 105 -4.19 4.62 10.39
N ALA A 106 -4.59 5.66 9.66
CA ALA A 106 -4.16 7.03 9.93
C ALA A 106 -4.97 7.64 11.09
N THR A 107 -6.15 7.10 11.39
CA THR A 107 -6.89 7.42 12.61
C THR A 107 -6.04 7.07 13.84
N PRO A 108 -5.71 8.06 14.70
CA PRO A 108 -4.90 7.83 15.88
C PRO A 108 -5.67 7.06 16.95
N ALA A 109 -4.95 6.35 17.81
CA ALA A 109 -5.51 5.42 18.81
C ALA A 109 -6.56 6.06 19.73
N ASP A 110 -6.34 7.30 20.16
CA ASP A 110 -7.24 8.09 21.01
C ASP A 110 -8.57 8.45 20.33
N ARG A 111 -8.67 8.27 19.01
CA ARG A 111 -9.88 8.53 18.21
C ARG A 111 -10.57 7.28 17.69
N LEU A 112 -10.10 6.08 18.06
CA LEU A 112 -10.75 4.82 17.71
C LEU A 112 -12.08 4.61 18.46
N GLY A 113 -12.37 5.42 19.48
CA GLY A 113 -13.57 5.26 20.32
C GLY A 113 -13.48 4.05 21.26
N CYS A 114 -12.26 3.64 21.61
CA CYS A 114 -12.01 2.57 22.57
C CYS A 114 -11.79 3.15 23.98
N ASP A 115 -12.14 2.37 24.99
CA ASP A 115 -11.89 2.68 26.40
C ASP A 115 -10.47 2.25 26.81
N ALA A 116 -10.02 2.68 27.99
CA ALA A 116 -8.77 2.18 28.55
C ALA A 116 -8.85 0.67 28.86
N ALA A 117 -7.75 -0.06 28.63
CA ALA A 117 -7.66 -1.47 29.00
C ALA A 117 -7.79 -1.69 30.53
N PRO A 118 -8.28 -2.87 30.97
CA PRO A 118 -8.23 -3.26 32.37
C PRO A 118 -6.77 -3.39 32.86
N ALA A 119 -6.58 -3.36 34.18
CA ALA A 119 -5.24 -3.40 34.79
C ALA A 119 -4.44 -4.68 34.49
N ASP A 120 -5.13 -5.81 34.26
CA ASP A 120 -4.52 -7.09 33.89
C ASP A 120 -5.28 -7.68 32.68
N PRO A 121 -4.96 -7.22 31.46
CA PRO A 121 -5.64 -7.68 30.26
C PRO A 121 -5.20 -9.08 29.89
N ALA A 122 -6.18 -9.95 29.59
CA ALA A 122 -5.91 -11.30 29.11
C ALA A 122 -5.07 -11.26 27.83
N THR A 123 -4.09 -12.16 27.70
CA THR A 123 -3.26 -12.27 26.51
C THR A 123 -3.95 -13.10 25.42
N PRO A 124 -3.62 -12.88 24.13
CA PRO A 124 -4.17 -13.68 23.05
C PRO A 124 -3.66 -15.12 23.14
N ALA A 125 -4.59 -16.09 23.21
CA ALA A 125 -4.25 -17.51 23.12
C ALA A 125 -3.98 -17.96 21.67
N LEU A 126 -4.53 -17.23 20.69
CA LEU A 126 -4.31 -17.49 19.28
C LEU A 126 -3.04 -16.78 18.79
N GLN A 127 -2.26 -17.47 17.96
CA GLN A 127 -1.00 -16.97 17.41
C GLN A 127 -0.95 -17.19 15.90
N ASP A 128 -0.14 -16.38 15.21
CA ASP A 128 0.15 -16.49 13.78
C ASP A 128 1.50 -15.85 13.47
N THR A 129 2.07 -16.14 12.29
CA THR A 129 3.38 -15.63 11.86
C THR A 129 3.43 -14.12 11.67
N TRP A 130 2.27 -13.48 11.54
CA TRP A 130 2.15 -12.02 11.42
C TRP A 130 1.84 -11.32 12.74
N TRP A 131 1.54 -12.09 13.79
CA TRP A 131 1.32 -11.53 15.12
C TRP A 131 2.66 -11.17 15.77
N PRO A 132 2.79 -10.03 16.47
CA PRO A 132 4.04 -9.67 17.13
C PRO A 132 4.42 -10.67 18.24
N ASP A 133 5.73 -10.95 18.35
CA ASP A 133 6.33 -11.73 19.43
C ASP A 133 7.47 -10.90 20.07
N PRO A 134 7.36 -10.49 21.35
CA PRO A 134 6.26 -10.78 22.27
C PRO A 134 4.95 -10.09 21.87
N SER A 135 3.82 -10.68 22.28
CA SER A 135 2.49 -10.08 22.08
C SER A 135 2.43 -8.70 22.74
N PRO A 136 1.82 -7.69 22.09
CA PRO A 136 1.71 -6.37 22.67
C PRO A 136 0.81 -6.37 23.91
N ALA A 137 1.12 -5.50 24.87
CA ALA A 137 0.29 -5.28 26.05
C ALA A 137 -0.92 -4.43 25.67
N ALA A 138 -2.13 -4.84 26.09
CA ALA A 138 -3.34 -4.09 25.76
C ALA A 138 -3.30 -2.73 26.47
N THR A 139 -3.58 -1.68 25.71
CA THR A 139 -3.75 -0.32 26.24
C THR A 139 -5.19 0.14 26.15
N MET A 140 -6.00 -0.52 25.31
CA MET A 140 -7.38 -0.17 25.04
C MET A 140 -8.30 -1.39 25.04
N THR A 141 -9.57 -1.15 25.30
CA THR A 141 -10.68 -2.08 25.06
C THR A 141 -11.66 -1.45 24.09
N CYS A 142 -11.83 -2.07 22.93
CA CYS A 142 -12.74 -1.64 21.88
C CYS A 142 -14.04 -2.47 21.93
N GLY A 143 -15.00 -2.13 21.07
CA GLY A 143 -16.33 -2.76 21.03
C GLY A 143 -16.28 -4.28 21.07
N ASP A 144 -17.33 -4.92 21.60
CA ASP A 144 -17.47 -6.38 21.76
C ASP A 144 -16.35 -7.06 22.58
N GLY A 145 -15.61 -6.29 23.39
CA GLY A 145 -14.59 -6.81 24.31
C GLY A 145 -13.23 -7.09 23.64
N TRP A 146 -12.98 -6.48 22.48
CA TRP A 146 -11.67 -6.53 21.82
C TRP A 146 -10.64 -5.79 22.67
N LEU A 147 -9.58 -6.47 23.10
CA LEU A 147 -8.41 -5.83 23.68
C LEU A 147 -7.51 -5.35 22.55
N ALA A 148 -6.95 -4.15 22.64
CA ALA A 148 -6.17 -3.55 21.57
C ALA A 148 -4.94 -2.82 22.08
N ALA A 149 -3.92 -2.80 21.23
CA ALA A 149 -2.69 -2.05 21.39
C ALA A 149 -2.34 -1.38 20.07
N ALA A 150 -2.01 -0.09 20.12
CA ALA A 150 -1.53 0.66 18.98
C ALA A 150 -0.01 0.82 19.05
N ASP A 151 0.65 0.70 17.90
CA ASP A 151 2.06 0.99 17.68
C ASP A 151 2.20 1.80 16.39
N GLY A 152 2.35 3.11 16.53
CA GLY A 152 2.33 4.05 15.40
C GLY A 152 0.99 4.02 14.66
N ASP A 153 1.03 3.66 13.37
CA ASP A 153 -0.14 3.48 12.52
C ASP A 153 -0.72 2.07 12.56
N ALA A 154 -0.04 1.11 13.20
CA ALA A 154 -0.49 -0.27 13.31
C ALA A 154 -1.29 -0.49 14.60
N VAL A 155 -2.39 -1.23 14.50
CA VAL A 155 -3.21 -1.64 15.64
C VAL A 155 -3.30 -3.16 15.65
N HIS A 156 -3.01 -3.74 16.81
CA HIS A 156 -3.11 -5.15 17.10
C HIS A 156 -4.20 -5.34 18.15
N ALA A 157 -5.24 -6.09 17.82
CA ALA A 157 -6.35 -6.37 18.70
C ALA A 157 -6.65 -7.86 18.79
N TRP A 158 -7.23 -8.29 19.90
CA TRP A 158 -7.59 -9.67 20.12
C TRP A 158 -8.81 -9.82 21.00
N LEU A 159 -9.52 -10.93 20.80
CA LEU A 159 -10.54 -11.42 21.71
C LEU A 159 -9.95 -12.56 22.55
N PRO A 160 -10.06 -12.49 23.89
CA PRO A 160 -9.64 -13.58 24.74
C PRO A 160 -10.46 -14.86 24.51
N LYS A 161 -9.92 -15.98 25.00
CA LYS A 161 -10.62 -17.26 24.99
C LYS A 161 -11.94 -17.14 25.75
N GLY A 162 -13.02 -17.70 25.19
CA GLY A 162 -14.34 -17.65 25.79
C GLY A 162 -15.03 -16.28 25.69
N SER A 163 -14.53 -15.37 24.84
CA SER A 163 -15.25 -14.13 24.54
C SER A 163 -16.62 -14.42 23.93
N PRO A 164 -17.70 -13.78 24.42
CA PRO A 164 -19.06 -13.98 23.89
C PRO A 164 -19.21 -13.47 22.46
N ALA A 165 -18.33 -12.56 22.01
CA ALA A 165 -18.26 -12.10 20.63
C ALA A 165 -17.87 -13.21 19.62
N LEU A 166 -17.48 -14.39 20.12
CA LEU A 166 -17.12 -15.57 19.34
C LEU A 166 -18.18 -16.68 19.41
N ASP A 167 -19.33 -16.43 20.05
CA ASP A 167 -20.46 -17.35 20.04
C ASP A 167 -21.05 -17.39 18.61
N LEU A 168 -20.52 -18.32 17.81
CA LEU A 168 -20.95 -18.64 16.44
C LEU A 168 -22.19 -19.55 16.44
#